data_AF-A0A9D8SAQ6-F1
#
_entry.id   AF-A0A9D8SAQ6-F1
#
_cell.length_a   1.000
_cell.length_b   1.000
_cell.length_c   1.000
_cell.angle_alpha   90.00
_cell.angle_beta   90.00
_cell.angle_gamma   90.00
#
_symmetry.space_group_name_H-M   'P 1'
#
loop_
_entity.id
_entity.type
_entity.pdbx_description
1 polymer ?
#
loop_
_entity_poly.entity_id
_entity_poly.type
_entity_poly.pdbx_seq_one_letter_code
_entity_poly.pdbx_strand_id
1 'polypeptide(L)'
;KTREYSRSIEIIFAVVGIFMGLLVFFARSFPVSLYTEISDETRALAMQLLAIGAISLMGTSYHMACFTGINRGAGDSRFVFKVDMICGWLVVVPLSTLTAIGYLNEWAPFFTLPLVFLCTRIDQCFKWIIALIRLRGNKWIKNVTRD
;
A
#
# COMPACT_ATOMS: atom_id res chain seq x y z
N LYS A 1 14.66 -24.74 -0.30
CA LYS A 1 15.41 -23.65 0.38
C LYS A 1 14.91 -22.25 0.01
N THR A 2 15.25 -21.65 -1.14
CA THR A 2 14.85 -20.25 -1.44
C THR A 2 13.33 -20.01 -1.36
N ARG A 3 12.51 -20.92 -1.90
CA ARG A 3 11.04 -20.83 -1.79
C ARG A 3 10.51 -20.93 -0.36
N GLU A 4 11.12 -21.76 0.47
CA GLU A 4 10.69 -21.95 1.86
C GLU A 4 11.02 -20.71 2.69
N TYR A 5 12.20 -20.12 2.47
CA TYR A 5 12.56 -18.84 3.08
C TYR A 5 11.64 -17.72 2.61
N SER A 6 11.37 -17.61 1.31
CA SER A 6 10.41 -16.64 0.77
C SER A 6 9.03 -16.78 1.39
N ARG A 7 8.50 -18.01 1.49
CA ARG A 7 7.20 -18.27 2.13
C ARG A 7 7.19 -17.89 3.61
N SER A 8 8.29 -18.13 4.33
CA SER A 8 8.42 -17.73 5.73
C SER A 8 8.39 -16.22 5.87
N ILE A 9 9.13 -15.50 5.02
CA ILE A 9 9.14 -14.03 4.96
C ILE A 9 7.74 -13.49 4.63
N GLU A 10 7.07 -14.03 3.60
CA GLU A 10 5.70 -13.66 3.23
C GLU A 10 4.73 -13.76 4.42
N ILE A 11 4.76 -14.87 5.16
CA ILE A 11 3.89 -15.09 6.32
C ILE A 11 4.23 -14.11 7.45
N ILE A 12 5.51 -13.94 7.78
CA ILE A 12 5.94 -13.02 8.84
C ILE A 12 5.45 -11.60 8.53
N PHE A 13 5.68 -11.10 7.32
CA PHE A 13 5.27 -9.74 6.94
C PHE A 13 3.75 -9.59 6.78
N ALA A 14 3.03 -10.66 6.43
CA ALA A 14 1.56 -10.66 6.48
C ALA A 14 1.05 -10.50 7.92
N VAL A 15 1.59 -11.28 8.86
CA VAL A 15 1.20 -11.22 10.29
C VAL A 15 1.57 -9.88 10.90
N VAL A 16 2.80 -9.40 10.66
CA VAL A 16 3.24 -8.07 11.12
C VAL A 16 2.37 -6.97 10.52
N GLY A 17 2.04 -7.06 9.23
CA GLY A 17 1.16 -6.11 8.56
C GLY A 17 -0.24 -6.05 9.16
N ILE A 18 -0.84 -7.21 9.45
CA ILE A 18 -2.15 -7.30 10.12
C ILE A 18 -2.07 -6.69 11.51
N PHE A 19 -1.06 -7.08 12.30
CA PHE A 19 -0.87 -6.57 13.65
C PHE A 19 -0.70 -5.04 13.65
N MET A 20 0.17 -4.51 12.78
CA MET A 20 0.40 -3.07 12.69
C MET A 20 -0.82 -2.31 12.15
N GLY A 21 -1.55 -2.88 11.19
CA GLY A 21 -2.81 -2.29 10.70
C GLY A 21 -3.85 -2.18 11.81
N LEU A 22 -4.05 -3.24 12.59
CA LEU A 22 -4.96 -3.23 13.74
C LEU A 22 -4.49 -2.24 14.81
N LEU A 23 -3.20 -2.25 15.15
CA LEU A 23 -2.62 -1.33 16.12
C LEU A 23 -2.89 0.12 15.73
N VAL A 24 -2.62 0.50 14.48
CA VAL A 24 -2.90 1.86 13.98
C VAL A 24 -4.39 2.16 13.98
N PHE A 25 -5.25 1.21 13.58
CA PHE A 25 -6.70 1.42 13.54
C PHE A 25 -7.30 1.71 14.93
N PHE A 26 -6.85 0.99 15.96
CA PHE A 26 -7.32 1.21 17.33
C PHE A 26 -6.62 2.39 18.01
N ALA A 27 -5.33 2.58 17.76
CA ALA A 27 -4.55 3.65 18.37
C ALA A 27 -4.71 5.01 17.68
N ARG A 28 -5.41 5.11 16.53
CA ARG A 28 -5.54 6.36 15.73
C ARG A 28 -6.05 7.59 16.50
N SER A 29 -6.82 7.39 17.57
CA SER A 29 -7.30 8.51 18.41
C SER A 29 -6.16 9.19 19.18
N PHE A 30 -5.13 8.43 19.56
CA PHE A 30 -3.99 8.94 20.31
C PHE A 30 -3.21 10.03 19.55
N PRO A 31 -2.68 9.80 18.33
CA PRO A 31 -1.96 10.84 17.60
C PRO A 31 -2.85 12.03 17.25
N VAL A 32 -4.14 11.82 16.98
CA VAL A 32 -5.09 12.92 16.72
C VAL A 32 -5.34 13.77 17.97
N SER A 33 -5.30 13.17 19.16
CA SER A 33 -5.48 13.90 20.42
C SER A 33 -4.33 14.86 20.76
N LEU A 34 -3.13 14.64 20.20
CA LEU A 34 -1.97 15.51 20.38
C LEU A 34 -2.15 16.88 19.71
N TYR A 35 -3.06 16.99 18.73
CA TYR A 35 -3.41 18.24 18.08
C TYR A 35 -4.63 18.83 18.79
N THR A 36 -4.40 19.80 19.67
CA THR A 36 -5.45 20.39 20.52
C THR A 36 -6.20 21.53 19.83
N GLU A 37 -5.57 22.22 18.87
CA GLU A 37 -6.12 23.40 18.19
C GLU A 37 -6.75 23.09 16.81
N ILE A 38 -7.35 21.91 16.63
CA ILE A 38 -8.02 21.53 15.37
C ILE A 38 -9.54 21.54 15.50
N SER A 39 -10.23 21.87 14.41
CA SER A 39 -11.69 21.81 14.35
C SER A 39 -12.21 20.37 14.45
N ASP A 40 -13.44 20.20 14.97
CA ASP A 40 -14.08 18.89 15.09
C ASP A 40 -14.25 18.18 13.74
N GLU A 41 -14.50 18.95 12.68
CA GLU A 41 -14.56 18.44 11.30
C GLU A 41 -13.21 17.86 10.85
N THR A 42 -12.12 18.55 11.15
CA THR A 42 -10.75 18.12 10.82
C THR A 42 -10.38 16.86 11.60
N ARG A 43 -10.77 16.78 12.87
CA ARG A 43 -10.59 15.59 13.70
C ARG A 43 -11.35 14.39 13.13
N ALA A 44 -12.61 14.58 12.74
CA ALA A 44 -13.42 13.52 12.12
C ALA A 44 -12.79 13.03 10.80
N LEU A 45 -12.34 13.95 9.95
CA LEU A 45 -11.65 13.62 8.71
C LEU A 45 -10.35 12.84 8.98
N ALA A 46 -9.49 13.32 9.88
CA ALA A 46 -8.24 12.66 10.22
C ALA A 46 -8.47 11.22 10.70
N MET A 47 -9.49 10.99 11.53
CA MET A 47 -9.86 9.65 11.99
C MET A 47 -10.28 8.73 10.85
N GLN A 48 -10.96 9.24 9.82
CA GLN A 48 -11.31 8.49 8.62
C GLN A 48 -10.09 8.19 7.75
N LEU A 49 -9.21 9.17 7.51
CA LEU A 49 -7.99 8.99 6.74
C LEU A 49 -7.04 7.97 7.38
N LEU A 50 -6.88 8.04 8.71
CA LEU A 50 -6.11 7.05 9.47
C LEU A 50 -6.74 5.65 9.41
N ALA A 51 -8.07 5.55 9.36
CA ALA A 51 -8.76 4.27 9.15
C ALA A 51 -8.38 3.64 7.80
N ILE A 52 -8.46 4.43 6.73
CA ILE A 52 -8.10 4.00 5.38
C ILE A 52 -6.62 3.63 5.32
N GLY A 53 -5.76 4.47 5.90
CA GLY A 53 -4.32 4.24 5.98
C GLY A 53 -3.96 2.95 6.72
N ALA A 54 -4.67 2.62 7.81
CA ALA A 54 -4.50 1.39 8.56
C ALA A 54 -4.79 0.15 7.72
N ILE A 55 -5.88 0.16 6.95
CA ILE A 55 -6.21 -0.94 6.03
C ILE A 55 -5.15 -1.07 4.92
N SER A 56 -4.75 0.05 4.32
CA SER A 56 -3.69 0.05 3.29
C SER A 56 -2.36 -0.48 3.83
N LEU A 57 -2.02 -0.16 5.09
CA LEU A 57 -0.76 -0.57 5.73
C LEU A 57 -0.59 -2.10 5.79
N MET A 58 -1.70 -2.83 5.95
CA MET A 58 -1.68 -4.30 5.94
C MET A 58 -1.17 -4.83 4.58
N GLY A 59 -1.72 -4.30 3.48
CA GLY A 59 -1.32 -4.65 2.12
C GLY A 59 0.10 -4.14 1.78
N THR A 60 0.47 -2.95 2.25
CA THR A 60 1.80 -2.37 2.08
C THR A 60 2.89 -3.24 2.69
N SER A 61 2.69 -3.67 3.94
CA SER A 61 3.68 -4.47 4.68
C SER A 61 4.03 -5.77 3.94
N TYR A 62 3.01 -6.44 3.41
CA TYR A 62 3.19 -7.66 2.62
C TYR A 62 3.91 -7.41 1.30
N HIS A 63 3.37 -6.53 0.44
CA HIS A 63 3.92 -6.39 -0.91
C HIS A 63 5.30 -5.73 -0.90
N MET A 64 5.59 -4.83 0.06
CA MET A 64 6.91 -4.24 0.20
C MET A 64 7.94 -5.33 0.47
N ALA A 65 7.70 -6.21 1.44
CA ALA A 65 8.60 -7.33 1.70
C ALA A 65 8.79 -8.24 0.47
N CYS A 66 7.72 -8.50 -0.27
CA CYS A 66 7.78 -9.30 -1.49
C CYS A 66 8.60 -8.61 -2.59
N PHE A 67 8.31 -7.35 -2.91
CA PHE A 67 8.94 -6.65 -4.03
C PHE A 67 10.36 -6.21 -3.71
N THR A 68 10.56 -5.53 -2.57
CA THR A 68 11.87 -4.98 -2.22
C THR A 68 12.77 -6.00 -1.54
N GLY A 69 12.21 -6.91 -0.74
CA GLY A 69 12.98 -7.98 -0.09
C GLY A 69 13.23 -9.15 -1.03
N ILE A 70 12.16 -9.86 -1.44
CA ILE A 70 12.28 -11.13 -2.15
C ILE A 70 12.64 -10.93 -3.63
N ASN A 71 11.85 -10.20 -4.40
CA ASN A 71 12.04 -10.06 -5.86
C ASN A 71 13.35 -9.34 -6.20
N ARG A 72 13.65 -8.21 -5.54
CA ARG A 72 14.92 -7.50 -5.79
C ARG A 72 16.12 -8.35 -5.35
N GLY A 73 16.04 -9.02 -4.20
CA GLY A 73 17.09 -9.94 -3.72
C GLY A 73 17.31 -11.14 -4.65
N ALA A 74 16.26 -11.60 -5.34
CA ALA A 74 16.32 -12.70 -6.31
C ALA A 74 16.71 -12.27 -7.73
N GLY A 75 17.06 -10.99 -7.96
CA GLY A 75 17.44 -10.46 -9.27
C GLY A 75 16.28 -10.08 -10.20
N ASP A 76 15.04 -10.05 -9.70
CA ASP A 76 13.82 -9.72 -10.46
C ASP A 76 13.41 -8.24 -10.34
N SER A 77 14.40 -7.34 -10.25
CA SER A 77 14.18 -5.89 -10.08
C SER A 77 13.43 -5.24 -11.24
N ARG A 78 13.61 -5.74 -12.48
CA ARG A 78 12.90 -5.25 -13.66
C ARG A 78 11.38 -5.46 -13.57
N PHE A 79 10.94 -6.56 -12.96
CA PHE A 79 9.52 -6.79 -12.73
C PHE A 79 8.96 -5.77 -11.73
N VAL A 80 9.65 -5.59 -10.61
CA VAL A 80 9.25 -4.63 -9.56
C VAL A 80 9.13 -3.22 -10.14
N PHE A 81 10.14 -2.79 -10.91
CA PHE A 81 10.10 -1.48 -11.57
C PHE A 81 8.90 -1.32 -12.52
N LYS A 82 8.59 -2.34 -13.34
CA LYS A 82 7.44 -2.29 -14.25
C LYS A 82 6.12 -2.17 -13.49
N VAL A 83 5.94 -2.94 -12.42
CA VAL A 83 4.73 -2.88 -11.60
C VAL A 83 4.61 -1.51 -10.93
N ASP A 84 5.68 -1.00 -10.32
CA ASP A 84 5.67 0.31 -9.68
C ASP A 84 5.41 1.43 -10.68
N MET A 85 5.97 1.34 -11.89
CA MET A 85 5.71 2.28 -12.97
C MET A 85 4.25 2.28 -13.39
N ILE A 86 3.67 1.12 -13.69
CA ILE A 86 2.28 1.02 -14.16
C ILE A 86 1.31 1.44 -13.04
N CYS A 87 1.45 0.86 -11.85
CA CYS A 87 0.53 1.14 -10.76
C CYS A 87 0.66 2.57 -10.26
N GLY A 88 1.88 3.10 -10.15
CA GLY A 88 2.11 4.48 -9.70
C GLY A 88 1.68 5.48 -10.76
N TRP A 89 2.29 5.43 -11.95
CA TRP A 89 2.13 6.48 -12.95
C TRP A 89 0.87 6.36 -13.79
N LEU A 90 0.41 5.14 -14.12
CA LEU A 90 -0.73 4.97 -15.01
C LEU A 90 -2.06 4.77 -14.26
N VAL A 91 -2.01 4.41 -12.98
CA VAL A 91 -3.22 4.17 -12.17
C VAL A 91 -3.35 5.21 -11.07
N VAL A 92 -2.40 5.28 -10.13
CA VAL A 92 -2.53 6.17 -8.95
C VAL A 92 -2.54 7.63 -9.37
N VAL A 93 -1.54 8.10 -10.12
CA VAL A 93 -1.41 9.53 -10.48
C VAL A 93 -2.62 10.05 -11.26
N PRO A 94 -3.12 9.40 -12.32
CA PRO A 94 -4.29 9.88 -13.05
C PRO A 94 -5.54 9.84 -12.18
N LEU A 95 -5.76 8.76 -11.41
CA LEU A 95 -6.94 8.62 -10.56
C LEU A 95 -6.95 9.65 -9.43
N SER A 96 -5.83 9.87 -8.74
CA SER A 96 -5.72 10.85 -7.67
C SER A 96 -5.90 12.27 -8.21
N THR A 97 -5.38 12.56 -9.40
CA THR A 97 -5.53 13.87 -10.04
C THR A 97 -6.98 14.12 -10.42
N LEU A 98 -7.65 13.14 -11.05
CA LEU A 98 -9.07 13.26 -11.42
C LEU A 98 -9.97 13.45 -10.20
N THR A 99 -9.74 12.67 -9.15
CA THR A 99 -10.54 12.79 -7.90
C THR A 99 -10.26 14.09 -7.15
N ALA A 100 -9.02 14.58 -7.14
CA ALA A 100 -8.67 15.86 -6.55
C ALA A 100 -9.28 17.06 -7.31
N ILE A 101 -9.25 17.02 -8.64
CA ILE A 101 -9.90 18.05 -9.48
C ILE A 101 -11.42 18.01 -9.30
N GLY A 102 -12.01 16.81 -9.27
CA GLY A 102 -13.44 16.63 -9.03
C GLY A 102 -13.89 17.16 -7.67
N TYR A 103 -13.05 17.01 -6.64
CA TYR A 103 -13.27 17.61 -5.32
C TYR A 103 -13.17 19.14 -5.36
N LEU A 104 -12.11 19.69 -5.98
CA LEU A 104 -11.87 21.14 -6.04
C LEU A 104 -12.95 21.90 -6.83
N ASN A 105 -13.43 21.30 -7.91
CA ASN A 105 -14.45 21.91 -8.77
C ASN A 105 -15.89 21.54 -8.38
N GLU A 106 -16.08 20.86 -7.24
CA GLU A 106 -17.39 20.44 -6.72
C GLU A 106 -18.24 19.67 -7.75
N TRP A 107 -17.61 18.88 -8.63
CA TRP A 107 -18.29 18.20 -9.74
C TRP A 107 -19.40 17.26 -9.29
N ALA A 108 -19.22 16.62 -8.12
CA ALA A 108 -20.22 15.77 -7.51
C ALA A 108 -19.96 15.61 -6.00
N PRO A 109 -21.02 15.43 -5.18
CA PRO A 109 -20.88 15.19 -3.74
C PRO A 109 -20.13 13.91 -3.39
N PHE A 110 -19.97 12.99 -4.36
CA PHE A 110 -19.19 11.77 -4.21
C PHE A 110 -17.68 12.01 -4.11
N PHE A 111 -17.15 13.11 -4.65
CA PHE A 111 -15.72 13.43 -4.57
C PHE A 111 -15.35 13.98 -3.19
N THR A 112 -15.37 13.13 -2.16
CA THR A 112 -14.98 13.52 -0.80
C THR A 112 -13.48 13.34 -0.58
N LEU A 113 -12.88 14.13 0.33
CA LEU A 113 -11.48 13.99 0.77
C LEU A 113 -11.01 12.54 1.08
N PRO A 114 -11.78 11.70 1.81
CA PRO A 114 -11.41 10.31 2.05
C PRO A 114 -11.31 9.48 0.76
N LEU A 115 -12.12 9.77 -0.26
CA LEU A 115 -12.04 9.11 -1.56
C LEU A 115 -10.78 9.52 -2.29
N VAL A 116 -10.44 10.80 -2.31
CA VAL A 116 -9.18 11.29 -2.91
C VAL A 116 -7.99 10.59 -2.27
N PHE A 117 -7.99 10.50 -0.94
CA PHE A 117 -6.96 9.76 -0.21
C PHE A 117 -6.95 8.27 -0.56
N LEU A 118 -8.11 7.59 -0.62
CA LEU A 118 -8.18 6.20 -1.04
C LEU A 118 -7.62 5.99 -2.46
N CYS A 119 -7.93 6.88 -3.39
CA CYS A 119 -7.40 6.86 -4.75
C CYS A 119 -5.87 7.00 -4.76
N THR A 120 -5.28 7.80 -3.87
CA THR A 120 -3.82 7.90 -3.74
C THR A 120 -3.17 6.61 -3.19
N ARG A 121 -3.95 5.79 -2.49
CA ARG A 121 -3.50 4.53 -1.85
C ARG A 121 -3.95 3.28 -2.61
N ILE A 122 -4.62 3.43 -3.75
CA ILE A 122 -5.29 2.33 -4.44
C ILE A 122 -4.31 1.23 -4.88
N ASP A 123 -3.07 1.57 -5.23
CA ASP A 123 -2.07 0.58 -5.63
C ASP A 123 -1.71 -0.38 -4.50
N GLN A 124 -1.71 0.12 -3.26
CA GLN A 124 -1.46 -0.69 -2.07
C GLN A 124 -2.55 -1.76 -1.89
N CYS A 125 -3.77 -1.52 -2.38
CA CYS A 125 -4.92 -2.40 -2.25
C CYS A 125 -4.88 -3.61 -3.19
N PHE A 126 -4.04 -3.62 -4.23
CA PHE A 126 -3.95 -4.75 -5.18
C PHE A 126 -2.53 -5.23 -5.49
N LYS A 127 -1.48 -4.45 -5.18
CA LYS A 127 -0.08 -4.90 -5.36
C LYS A 127 0.25 -6.17 -4.56
N TRP A 128 -0.39 -6.39 -3.42
CA TRP A 128 -0.22 -7.62 -2.64
C TRP A 128 -0.73 -8.87 -3.40
N ILE A 129 -1.77 -8.74 -4.23
CA ILE A 129 -2.26 -9.82 -5.11
C ILE A 129 -1.22 -10.10 -6.20
N ILE A 130 -0.67 -9.06 -6.82
CA ILE A 130 0.39 -9.17 -7.83
C ILE A 130 1.61 -9.88 -7.23
N ALA A 131 2.00 -9.52 -6.01
CA ALA A 131 3.08 -10.17 -5.28
C ALA A 131 2.82 -11.66 -5.03
N LEU A 132 1.64 -12.01 -4.52
CA LEU A 132 1.23 -13.41 -4.32
C LEU A 132 1.31 -14.24 -5.60
N ILE A 133 0.77 -13.71 -6.71
CA ILE A 133 0.78 -14.41 -8.00
C ILE A 133 2.22 -14.57 -8.51
N ARG A 134 3.04 -13.52 -8.37
CA ARG A 134 4.43 -13.52 -8.85
C ARG A 134 5.28 -14.57 -8.15
N LEU A 135 5.17 -14.67 -6.82
CA LEU A 135 5.99 -15.55 -5.99
C LEU A 135 5.58 -17.03 -6.06
N ARG A 136 4.32 -17.32 -6.44
CA ARG A 136 3.89 -18.69 -6.80
C ARG A 136 4.50 -19.18 -8.11
N GLY A 137 4.89 -18.28 -9.01
CA GLY A 137 5.51 -18.63 -10.29
C GLY A 137 6.98 -19.02 -10.19
N ASN A 138 7.60 -19.36 -11.33
CA ASN A 138 9.03 -19.74 -11.40
C ASN A 138 9.93 -18.59 -11.90
N LYS A 139 9.33 -17.52 -12.41
CA LYS A 139 10.02 -16.47 -13.16
C LYS A 139 10.72 -15.42 -12.28
N TRP A 140 10.54 -15.48 -10.95
CA TRP A 140 11.08 -14.50 -10.00
C TRP A 140 12.48 -14.85 -9.48
N ILE A 141 12.89 -16.12 -9.55
CA ILE A 141 14.25 -16.54 -9.19
C ILE A 141 15.13 -16.36 -10.43
N LYS A 142 16.10 -15.44 -10.38
CA LYS A 142 17.08 -15.24 -11.45
C LYS A 142 18.46 -15.68 -10.96
N ASN A 143 19.17 -16.45 -11.78
CA ASN A 143 20.59 -16.67 -11.56
C ASN A 143 21.31 -15.36 -11.90
N VAL A 144 21.87 -14.72 -10.87
CA VAL A 144 22.62 -13.46 -10.96
C VAL A 144 24.12 -13.69 -10.82
N THR A 145 24.55 -14.92 -10.49
CA THR A 145 25.95 -15.31 -10.55
C THR A 145 26.34 -15.61 -11.99
N ARG A 146 27.50 -15.08 -12.38
CA ARG A 146 28.10 -15.24 -13.70
C ARG A 146 28.81 -16.59 -13.71
N ASP A 147 28.24 -17.57 -14.40
CA ASP A 147 29.04 -18.62 -15.03
C ASP A 147 29.66 -18.01 -16.31
#